data_AF-A0A0G1JD01-F1
#
_entry.id   AF-A0A0G1JD01-F1
#
_cell.length_a   1.000
_cell.length_b   1.000
_cell.length_c   1.000
_cell.angle_alpha   90.00
_cell.angle_beta   90.00
_cell.angle_gamma   90.00
#
_symmetry.space_group_name_H-M   'P 1'
#
loop_
_entity.id
_entity.type
_entity.pdbx_description
1 polymer ?
#
loop_
_entity_poly.entity_id
_entity_poly.type
_entity_poly.pdbx_seq_one_letter_code
_entity_poly.pdbx_strand_id
1 'polypeptide(L)'
;MNSAIFKHFREEEFGSLVKVFDDTPTTGNNIGKRLDRWIFEEKGKNKILYQAEIKNWAARAIGGSNVAIDIGIQKLSELIRQNWNHQFLDINKKEKNGINKVFIEMKEKEGLKNKINGKYEKVPLLIIWEAAHPRGENKQWYRYQVNKKYFDFDYCYIFSCSLYLRYLYAKKVKKISLEMTNVERRLLNMNRLFYFKS
;
A
#
# COMPACT_ATOMS: atom_id res chain seq x y z
N MET A 1 -4.87 6.64 -4.94
CA MET A 1 -5.21 7.31 -3.66
C MET A 1 -4.38 6.71 -2.54
N ASN A 2 -4.45 5.42 -2.26
CA ASN A 2 -3.74 4.79 -1.13
C ASN A 2 -2.21 4.99 -1.16
N SER A 3 -1.57 4.90 -2.32
CA SER A 3 -0.14 5.24 -2.48
C SER A 3 0.18 6.70 -2.17
N ALA A 4 -0.73 7.63 -2.44
CA ALA A 4 -0.58 9.04 -2.11
C ALA A 4 -0.72 9.28 -0.61
N ILE A 5 -1.63 8.55 0.06
CA ILE A 5 -1.76 8.57 1.52
C ILE A 5 -0.49 8.02 2.17
N PHE A 6 0.06 6.93 1.64
CA PHE A 6 1.34 6.40 2.09
C PHE A 6 2.48 7.40 1.91
N LYS A 7 2.57 8.02 0.73
CA LYS A 7 3.52 9.10 0.47
C LYS A 7 3.41 10.20 1.53
N HIS A 8 2.22 10.76 1.73
CA HIS A 8 1.97 11.78 2.76
C HIS A 8 2.42 11.32 4.15
N PHE A 9 2.11 10.09 4.56
CA PHE A 9 2.58 9.54 5.84
C PHE A 9 4.10 9.54 5.98
N ARG A 10 4.84 9.10 4.96
CA ARG A 10 6.30 9.03 5.02
C ARG A 10 6.95 10.41 4.95
N GLU A 11 6.39 11.34 4.18
CA GLU A 11 6.93 12.69 4.07
C GLU A 11 6.65 13.49 5.35
N GLU A 12 5.41 13.50 5.83
CA GLU A 12 5.01 14.32 6.99
C GLU A 12 5.46 13.73 8.33
N GLU A 13 5.30 12.43 8.56
CA GLU A 13 5.63 11.83 9.87
C GLU A 13 7.09 11.37 9.97
N PHE A 14 7.78 11.16 8.84
CA PHE A 14 9.16 10.67 8.83
C PHE A 14 10.15 11.63 8.16
N GLY A 15 9.71 12.70 7.50
CA GLY A 15 10.61 13.64 6.82
C GLY A 15 11.37 13.00 5.67
N SER A 16 10.83 11.94 5.07
CA SER A 16 11.42 11.29 3.90
C SER A 16 11.01 12.01 2.61
N LEU A 17 11.75 11.83 1.52
CA LEU A 17 11.32 12.18 0.18
C LEU A 17 10.73 10.95 -0.50
N VAL A 18 9.50 11.04 -1.01
CA VAL A 18 8.82 9.88 -1.63
C VAL A 18 8.40 10.12 -3.08
N LYS A 19 8.77 9.17 -3.94
CA LYS A 19 8.41 9.14 -5.36
C LYS A 19 7.62 7.87 -5.66
N VAL A 20 6.41 8.03 -6.20
CA VAL A 20 5.56 6.91 -6.66
C VAL A 20 5.70 6.79 -8.17
N PHE A 21 6.20 5.66 -8.66
CA PHE A 21 6.35 5.42 -10.10
C PHE A 21 5.14 4.71 -10.68
N ASP A 22 4.83 5.01 -11.94
CA ASP A 22 3.75 4.35 -12.67
C ASP A 22 4.08 2.96 -13.18
N ASP A 23 5.38 2.66 -13.23
CA ASP A 23 5.90 1.36 -13.58
C ASP A 23 5.33 0.28 -12.64
N THR A 24 4.79 -0.77 -13.25
CA THR A 24 4.22 -1.91 -12.53
C THR A 24 5.33 -2.91 -12.20
N PRO A 25 5.52 -3.31 -10.92
CA PRO A 25 6.43 -4.38 -10.56
C PRO A 25 5.99 -5.71 -11.19
N THR A 26 6.91 -6.40 -11.86
CA THR A 26 6.68 -7.73 -12.43
C THR A 26 7.84 -8.66 -12.10
N THR A 27 7.64 -9.97 -12.21
CA THR A 27 8.72 -10.96 -12.03
C THR A 27 9.71 -11.01 -13.20
N GLY A 28 9.53 -10.16 -14.23
CA GLY A 28 10.31 -10.17 -15.48
C GLY A 28 9.84 -11.18 -16.52
N ASN A 29 8.87 -12.05 -16.21
CA ASN A 29 8.28 -12.98 -17.17
C ASN A 29 7.04 -12.35 -17.85
N ASN A 30 6.82 -12.65 -19.12
CA ASN A 30 5.67 -12.14 -19.90
C ASN A 30 4.31 -12.60 -19.31
N ILE A 31 4.30 -13.75 -18.63
CA ILE A 31 3.16 -14.32 -17.91
C ILE A 31 3.57 -14.45 -16.44
N GLY A 32 2.90 -13.72 -15.55
CA GLY A 32 3.31 -13.70 -14.15
C GLY A 32 2.53 -12.74 -13.25
N LYS A 33 2.73 -12.92 -11.95
CA LYS A 33 2.22 -12.03 -10.90
C LYS A 33 2.78 -10.63 -11.13
N ARG A 34 1.93 -9.61 -11.01
CA ARG A 34 2.28 -8.19 -11.09
C ARG A 34 1.83 -7.53 -9.80
N LEU A 35 2.59 -6.58 -9.26
CA LEU A 35 2.13 -5.74 -8.15
C LEU A 35 1.60 -4.41 -8.69
N ASP A 36 1.10 -3.55 -7.83
CA ASP A 36 0.53 -2.28 -8.25
C ASP A 36 1.59 -1.24 -8.60
N ARG A 37 2.57 -0.98 -7.72
CA ARG A 37 3.46 0.18 -7.86
C ARG A 37 4.87 -0.06 -7.32
N TRP A 38 5.84 0.60 -7.95
CA TRP A 38 7.13 0.90 -7.31
C TRP A 38 7.04 2.22 -6.55
N ILE A 39 7.53 2.25 -5.30
CA ILE A 39 7.58 3.47 -4.49
C ILE A 39 8.99 3.63 -3.95
N PHE A 40 9.66 4.72 -4.28
CA PHE A 40 10.99 5.03 -3.77
C PHE A 40 10.91 6.02 -2.63
N GLU A 41 11.63 5.71 -1.55
CA GLU A 41 11.78 6.56 -0.37
C GLU A 41 13.26 6.83 -0.13
N GLU A 42 13.58 8.10 0.13
CA GLU A 42 14.91 8.55 0.49
C GLU A 42 14.86 9.35 1.80
N LYS A 43 15.69 8.95 2.77
CA LYS A 43 15.89 9.68 4.02
C LYS A 43 17.36 9.73 4.36
N GLY A 44 17.99 10.87 4.08
CA GLY A 44 19.44 11.02 4.20
C GLY A 44 20.16 10.05 3.27
N LYS A 45 20.99 9.16 3.84
CA LYS A 45 21.71 8.13 3.06
C LYS A 45 20.91 6.84 2.83
N ASN A 46 19.77 6.69 3.51
CA ASN A 46 18.95 5.49 3.42
C ASN A 46 18.00 5.61 2.23
N LYS A 47 18.07 4.63 1.34
CA LYS A 47 17.25 4.56 0.12
C LYS A 47 16.53 3.24 0.07
N ILE A 48 15.21 3.28 -0.03
CA ILE A 48 14.36 2.10 -0.08
C ILE A 48 13.52 2.15 -1.34
N LEU A 49 13.52 1.04 -2.09
CA LEU A 49 12.60 0.81 -3.19
C LEU A 49 11.55 -0.22 -2.75
N TYR A 50 10.35 0.27 -2.49
CA TYR A 50 9.23 -0.57 -2.16
C TYR A 50 8.61 -1.21 -3.40
N GLN A 51 8.45 -2.53 -3.34
CA GLN A 51 7.56 -3.26 -4.25
C GLN A 51 6.17 -3.35 -3.61
N ALA A 52 5.24 -2.52 -4.07
CA ALA A 52 3.98 -2.28 -3.38
C ALA A 52 2.79 -2.98 -4.04
N GLU A 53 2.05 -3.76 -3.25
CA GLU A 53 0.68 -4.17 -3.57
C GLU A 53 -0.29 -3.30 -2.78
N ILE A 54 -1.32 -2.81 -3.46
CA ILE A 54 -2.30 -1.84 -2.96
C ILE A 54 -3.67 -2.49 -2.99
N LYS A 55 -4.26 -2.70 -1.80
CA LYS A 55 -5.62 -3.23 -1.67
C LYS A 55 -6.58 -2.12 -1.26
N ASN A 56 -7.58 -1.90 -2.10
CA ASN A 56 -8.64 -0.94 -1.88
C ASN A 56 -9.98 -1.64 -1.60
N TRP A 57 -9.95 -2.69 -0.77
CA TRP A 57 -11.19 -3.29 -0.27
C TRP A 57 -11.93 -2.19 0.51
N ALA A 58 -12.97 -1.67 -0.13
CA ALA A 58 -13.69 -0.51 0.38
C ALA A 58 -14.67 -0.98 1.45
N ALA A 59 -14.93 -0.13 2.45
CA ALA A 59 -16.01 -0.30 3.43
C ALA A 59 -17.42 -0.37 2.79
N ARG A 60 -17.55 -0.12 1.48
CA ARG A 60 -18.79 -0.26 0.69
C ARG A 60 -18.83 -1.54 -0.17
N ALA A 61 -17.84 -2.42 -0.08
CA ALA A 61 -17.95 -3.75 -0.66
C ALA A 61 -19.04 -4.55 0.08
N ILE A 62 -19.59 -5.57 -0.57
CA ILE A 62 -20.53 -6.50 0.08
C ILE A 62 -19.84 -7.07 1.33
N GLY A 63 -20.42 -6.84 2.51
CA GLY A 63 -19.83 -7.22 3.82
C GLY A 63 -19.03 -6.12 4.52
N GLY A 64 -18.89 -4.93 3.93
CA GLY A 64 -18.26 -3.78 4.56
C GLY A 64 -19.11 -3.19 5.69
N SER A 65 -18.47 -2.77 6.78
CA SER A 65 -19.13 -2.17 7.94
C SER A 65 -18.88 -0.66 8.00
N ASN A 66 -19.93 0.11 8.30
CA ASN A 66 -19.80 1.52 8.64
C ASN A 66 -19.25 1.64 10.06
N VAL A 67 -18.07 2.24 10.20
CA VAL A 67 -17.38 2.34 11.48
C VAL A 67 -17.32 3.80 11.88
N ALA A 68 -17.98 4.15 12.98
CA ALA A 68 -17.97 5.50 13.53
C ALA A 68 -16.53 5.99 13.78
N ILE A 69 -16.31 7.30 13.63
CA ILE A 69 -14.97 7.88 13.81
C ILE A 69 -14.56 7.86 15.30
N ASP A 70 -15.53 8.02 16.19
CA ASP A 70 -15.46 8.05 17.65
C ASP A 70 -15.71 6.68 18.30
N ILE A 71 -15.61 5.59 17.53
CA ILE A 71 -15.72 4.23 18.07
C ILE A 71 -14.72 4.03 19.23
N GLY A 72 -15.21 3.49 20.35
CA GLY A 72 -14.38 3.23 21.52
C GLY A 72 -13.18 2.32 21.21
N ILE A 73 -12.06 2.54 21.91
CA ILE A 73 -10.76 1.90 21.65
C ILE A 73 -10.87 0.37 21.59
N GLN A 74 -11.63 -0.25 22.50
CA GLN A 74 -11.82 -1.70 22.54
C GLN A 74 -12.53 -2.22 21.29
N LYS A 75 -13.65 -1.59 20.90
CA LYS A 75 -14.38 -1.95 19.68
C LYS A 75 -13.55 -1.71 18.42
N LEU A 76 -12.74 -0.65 18.38
CA LEU A 76 -11.82 -0.39 17.29
C LEU A 76 -10.77 -1.51 17.17
N SER A 77 -10.18 -1.91 18.30
CA SER A 77 -9.19 -2.99 18.34
C SER A 77 -9.76 -4.33 17.87
N GLU A 78 -11.00 -4.65 18.27
CA GLU A 78 -11.70 -5.84 17.81
C GLU A 78 -11.93 -5.83 16.30
N LEU A 79 -12.42 -4.72 15.77
CA LEU A 79 -12.61 -4.52 14.34
C LEU A 79 -11.29 -4.66 13.56
N ILE A 80 -10.21 -4.02 14.03
CA ILE A 80 -8.89 -4.09 13.41
C ILE A 80 -8.42 -5.55 13.29
N ARG A 81 -8.63 -6.34 14.34
CA ARG A 81 -8.28 -7.76 14.37
C ARG A 81 -9.21 -8.59 13.48
N GLN A 82 -10.51 -8.29 13.46
CA GLN A 82 -11.48 -8.98 12.61
C GLN A 82 -11.15 -8.78 11.12
N ASN A 83 -10.90 -7.54 10.69
CA ASN A 83 -10.50 -7.23 9.32
C ASN A 83 -9.18 -7.93 8.96
N TRP A 84 -8.22 -7.94 9.89
CA TRP A 84 -6.97 -8.67 9.68
C TRP A 84 -7.23 -10.15 9.40
N ASN A 85 -8.00 -10.83 10.27
CA ASN A 85 -8.31 -12.23 10.09
C ASN A 85 -9.02 -12.45 8.75
N HIS A 86 -10.06 -11.68 8.44
CA HIS A 86 -10.81 -11.84 7.21
C HIS A 86 -9.92 -11.77 5.95
N GLN A 87 -9.02 -10.78 5.88
CA GLN A 87 -8.22 -10.51 4.67
C GLN A 87 -6.91 -11.30 4.60
N PHE A 88 -6.35 -11.70 5.74
CA PHE A 88 -5.00 -12.25 5.85
C PHE A 88 -4.93 -13.67 6.42
N LEU A 89 -6.07 -14.34 6.62
CA LEU A 89 -6.18 -15.75 7.07
C LEU A 89 -5.16 -16.67 6.37
N ASP A 90 -4.94 -16.44 5.08
CA ASP A 90 -4.14 -17.30 4.21
C ASP A 90 -2.85 -16.63 3.71
N ILE A 91 -2.41 -15.53 4.32
CA ILE A 91 -1.22 -14.79 3.88
C ILE A 91 0.05 -15.67 3.89
N ASN A 92 0.09 -16.66 4.78
CA ASN A 92 1.19 -17.62 4.92
C ASN A 92 1.04 -18.88 4.05
N LYS A 93 -0.09 -19.07 3.38
CA LYS A 93 -0.29 -20.24 2.51
C LYS A 93 0.45 -20.04 1.20
N LYS A 94 1.02 -21.13 0.68
CA LYS A 94 1.63 -21.20 -0.66
C LYS A 94 0.62 -20.92 -1.76
N GLU A 95 -0.67 -21.22 -1.50
CA GLU A 95 -1.78 -21.01 -2.42
C GLU A 95 -1.91 -19.53 -2.82
N LYS A 96 -2.27 -19.31 -4.09
CA LYS A 96 -2.18 -18.01 -4.79
C LYS A 96 -3.25 -17.02 -4.32
N ASN A 97 -3.26 -16.63 -3.06
CA ASN A 97 -3.98 -15.43 -2.68
C ASN A 97 -3.26 -14.22 -3.27
N GLY A 98 -4.01 -13.36 -3.97
CA GLY A 98 -3.47 -12.24 -4.72
C GLY A 98 -2.65 -11.24 -3.91
N ILE A 99 -2.57 -11.38 -2.58
CA ILE A 99 -1.78 -10.54 -1.66
C ILE A 99 -0.37 -11.12 -1.46
N ASN A 100 -0.21 -12.44 -1.35
CA ASN A 100 1.08 -13.07 -0.99
C ASN A 100 2.15 -12.93 -2.08
N LYS A 101 1.76 -12.52 -3.29
CA LYS A 101 2.70 -12.16 -4.35
C LYS A 101 3.62 -11.00 -3.97
N VAL A 102 3.26 -10.18 -2.98
CA VAL A 102 4.12 -9.10 -2.49
C VAL A 102 5.43 -9.61 -1.89
N PHE A 103 5.47 -10.87 -1.41
CA PHE A 103 6.65 -11.49 -0.82
C PHE A 103 7.57 -12.15 -1.86
N ILE A 104 7.21 -12.10 -3.14
CA ILE A 104 8.04 -12.59 -4.26
C ILE A 104 8.81 -11.41 -4.84
N GLU A 105 10.10 -11.55 -5.06
CA GLU A 105 10.94 -10.48 -5.58
C GLU A 105 10.54 -10.10 -7.02
N MET A 106 10.28 -8.81 -7.20
CA MET A 106 9.98 -8.22 -8.49
C MET A 106 11.25 -7.64 -9.12
N LYS A 107 11.31 -7.68 -10.46
CA LYS A 107 12.41 -7.16 -11.26
C LYS A 107 12.11 -5.74 -11.73
N GLU A 108 13.06 -4.85 -11.50
CA GLU A 108 13.05 -3.49 -12.02
C GLU A 108 13.38 -3.49 -13.51
N LYS A 109 12.65 -2.71 -14.29
CA LYS A 109 13.02 -2.42 -15.68
C LYS A 109 14.18 -1.42 -15.70
N GLU A 110 14.98 -1.44 -16.77
CA GLU A 110 16.14 -0.55 -16.91
C GLU A 110 15.76 0.93 -16.79
N GLY A 111 14.63 1.33 -17.39
CA GLY A 111 14.12 2.71 -17.27
C GLY A 111 13.79 3.13 -15.84
N LEU A 112 13.44 2.20 -14.93
CA LEU A 112 13.24 2.53 -13.51
C LEU A 112 14.58 2.71 -12.80
N LYS A 113 15.55 1.83 -13.06
CA LYS A 113 16.91 1.94 -12.51
C LYS A 113 17.53 3.28 -12.87
N ASN A 114 17.36 3.73 -14.12
CA ASN A 114 17.87 5.03 -14.57
C ASN A 114 17.22 6.23 -13.86
N LYS A 115 15.99 6.08 -13.36
CA LYS A 115 15.29 7.12 -12.57
C LYS A 115 15.74 7.15 -11.10
N ILE A 116 16.37 6.08 -10.61
CA ILE A 116 16.79 5.93 -9.21
C ILE A 116 18.32 5.92 -9.15
N ASN A 117 18.92 7.00 -8.64
CA ASN A 117 20.37 7.06 -8.52
C ASN A 117 20.89 6.37 -7.25
N GLY A 118 21.90 5.51 -7.40
CA GLY A 118 22.64 4.87 -6.32
C GLY A 118 22.06 3.53 -5.84
N LYS A 119 22.70 2.96 -4.81
CA LYS A 119 22.24 1.71 -4.17
C LYS A 119 21.01 1.97 -3.30
N TYR A 120 20.11 1.00 -3.27
CA TYR A 120 18.90 1.01 -2.45
C TYR A 120 18.58 -0.40 -1.93
N GLU A 121 17.85 -0.47 -0.82
CA GLU A 121 17.26 -1.72 -0.32
C GLU A 121 15.91 -1.94 -1.02
N LYS A 122 15.65 -3.16 -1.49
CA LYS A 122 14.34 -3.53 -2.03
C LYS A 122 13.49 -4.15 -0.92
N VAL A 123 12.29 -3.62 -0.72
CA VAL A 123 11.45 -3.98 0.43
C VAL A 123 10.00 -4.25 0.00
N PRO A 124 9.37 -5.34 0.45
CA PRO A 124 7.96 -5.59 0.18
C PRO A 124 7.05 -4.70 1.03
N LEU A 125 6.00 -4.18 0.38
CA LEU A 125 5.04 -3.26 1.00
C LEU A 125 3.59 -3.63 0.63
N LEU A 126 2.74 -3.75 1.64
CA LEU A 126 1.30 -3.81 1.50
C LEU A 126 0.67 -2.50 1.95
N ILE A 127 -0.08 -1.86 1.05
CA ILE A 127 -0.85 -0.65 1.34
C ILE A 127 -2.32 -1.03 1.30
N ILE A 128 -2.97 -1.05 2.46
CA ILE A 128 -4.37 -1.44 2.59
C ILE A 128 -5.24 -0.23 2.95
N TRP A 129 -6.45 -0.18 2.40
CA TRP A 129 -7.42 0.84 2.80
C TRP A 129 -7.91 0.62 4.22
N GLU A 130 -8.28 -0.63 4.57
CA GLU A 130 -8.93 -0.99 5.83
C GLU A 130 -8.03 -0.82 7.06
N ALA A 131 -8.67 -0.64 8.22
CA ALA A 131 -8.01 -0.72 9.51
C ALA A 131 -7.75 -2.19 9.85
N ALA A 132 -6.50 -2.64 9.77
CA ALA A 132 -6.13 -4.02 10.05
C ALA A 132 -4.76 -4.12 10.72
N HIS A 133 -4.66 -5.01 11.70
CA HIS A 133 -3.44 -5.34 12.43
C HIS A 133 -3.64 -6.70 13.12
N PRO A 134 -2.67 -7.63 13.11
CA PRO A 134 -2.82 -8.98 13.67
C PRO A 134 -3.22 -8.99 15.15
N ARG A 135 -2.74 -7.98 15.90
CA ARG A 135 -2.98 -7.83 17.34
C ARG A 135 -4.08 -6.82 17.69
N GLY A 136 -4.80 -6.28 16.70
CA GLY A 136 -5.79 -5.22 16.94
C GLY A 136 -5.19 -3.85 17.28
N GLU A 137 -3.87 -3.67 17.18
CA GLU A 137 -3.21 -2.42 17.54
C GLU A 137 -3.58 -1.29 16.57
N ASN A 138 -3.76 -0.08 17.11
CA ASN A 138 -3.95 1.14 16.33
C ASN A 138 -2.60 1.66 15.79
N LYS A 139 -1.95 0.85 14.95
CA LYS A 139 -0.67 1.16 14.30
C LYS A 139 -0.83 1.18 12.79
N GLN A 140 -0.53 2.32 12.20
CA GLN A 140 -0.71 2.59 10.77
C GLN A 140 0.35 1.89 9.94
N TRP A 141 1.55 1.72 10.50
CA TRP A 141 2.74 1.18 9.85
C TRP A 141 3.41 0.16 10.76
N TYR A 142 3.60 -1.05 10.28
CA TYR A 142 4.26 -2.11 11.04
C TYR A 142 4.90 -3.16 10.13
N ARG A 143 5.89 -3.86 10.68
CA ARG A 143 6.53 -5.01 10.03
C ARG A 143 5.78 -6.29 10.39
N TYR A 144 5.34 -7.04 9.39
CA TYR A 144 4.74 -8.35 9.55
C TYR A 144 5.71 -9.43 9.07
N GLN A 145 5.90 -10.48 9.88
CA GLN A 145 6.79 -11.60 9.57
C GLN A 145 6.00 -12.72 8.89
N VAL A 146 6.60 -13.36 7.89
CA VAL A 146 6.07 -14.53 7.20
C VAL A 146 7.10 -15.66 7.18
N ASN A 147 6.64 -16.88 7.00
CA ASN A 147 7.56 -18.00 6.84
C ASN A 147 8.25 -17.96 5.47
N LYS A 148 9.58 -17.79 5.46
CA LYS A 148 10.41 -17.71 4.24
C LYS A 148 10.37 -18.97 3.36
N LYS A 149 9.85 -20.10 3.84
CA LYS A 149 9.83 -21.38 3.10
C LYS A 149 9.27 -21.27 1.67
N TYR A 150 8.39 -20.30 1.42
CA TYR A 150 7.70 -20.15 0.13
C TYR A 150 7.92 -18.79 -0.55
N PHE A 151 8.76 -17.92 0.01
CA PHE A 151 8.86 -16.52 -0.39
C PHE A 151 10.32 -16.03 -0.41
N ASP A 152 10.59 -15.01 -1.23
CA ASP A 152 11.93 -14.40 -1.30
C ASP A 152 12.18 -13.49 -0.08
N PHE A 153 11.11 -12.87 0.42
CA PHE A 153 11.11 -12.08 1.65
C PHE A 153 10.48 -12.84 2.81
N ASP A 154 11.07 -12.72 4.00
CA ASP A 154 10.54 -13.23 5.27
C ASP A 154 9.71 -12.20 6.03
N TYR A 155 9.55 -11.00 5.50
CA TYR A 155 8.71 -9.96 6.08
C TYR A 155 8.03 -9.10 5.01
N CYS A 156 7.08 -8.28 5.45
CA CYS A 156 6.53 -7.18 4.67
C CYS A 156 6.14 -6.02 5.57
N TYR A 157 6.34 -4.79 5.11
CA TYR A 157 5.73 -3.64 5.76
C TYR A 157 4.26 -3.54 5.38
N ILE A 158 3.42 -3.25 6.35
CA ILE A 158 2.00 -3.06 6.13
C ILE A 158 1.65 -1.63 6.54
N PHE A 159 0.99 -0.92 5.63
CA PHE A 159 0.45 0.41 5.83
C PHE A 159 -1.07 0.41 5.73
N SER A 160 -1.76 0.82 6.80
CA SER A 160 -3.20 1.00 6.83
C SER A 160 -3.58 2.46 6.66
N CYS A 161 -4.22 2.78 5.53
CA CYS A 161 -4.73 4.12 5.24
C CYS A 161 -5.77 4.55 6.26
N SER A 162 -6.73 3.67 6.61
CA SER A 162 -7.78 4.02 7.58
C SER A 162 -7.22 4.33 8.97
N LEU A 163 -6.21 3.58 9.45
CA LEU A 163 -5.58 3.88 10.73
C LEU A 163 -4.83 5.21 10.68
N TYR A 164 -4.18 5.52 9.55
CA TYR A 164 -3.50 6.81 9.39
C TYR A 164 -4.45 7.99 9.34
N LEU A 165 -5.56 7.88 8.61
CA LEU A 165 -6.57 8.95 8.56
C LEU A 165 -7.23 9.16 9.93
N ARG A 166 -7.49 8.10 10.70
CA ARG A 166 -7.97 8.21 12.10
C ARG A 166 -6.94 8.88 13.01
N TYR A 167 -5.65 8.56 12.82
CA TYR A 167 -4.56 9.20 13.54
C TYR A 167 -4.49 10.71 13.25
N LEU A 168 -4.57 11.11 11.98
CA LEU A 168 -4.62 12.52 11.59
C LEU A 168 -5.87 13.23 12.15
N TYR A 169 -7.02 12.57 12.11
CA TYR A 169 -8.25 13.10 12.69
C TYR A 169 -8.12 13.34 14.20
N ALA A 170 -7.52 12.39 14.94
CA ALA A 170 -7.23 12.55 16.36
C ALA A 170 -6.26 13.72 16.65
N LYS A 171 -5.32 14.00 15.72
CA LYS A 171 -4.46 15.19 15.72
C LYS A 171 -5.19 16.49 15.30
N LYS A 172 -6.51 16.46 15.09
CA LYS A 172 -7.34 17.58 14.62
C LYS A 172 -6.97 18.09 13.22
N VAL A 173 -6.29 17.28 12.41
CA VAL A 173 -6.00 17.60 11.01
C VAL A 173 -7.29 17.43 10.21
N LYS A 174 -7.79 18.53 9.63
CA LYS A 174 -9.07 18.55 8.89
C LYS A 174 -8.91 18.31 7.39
N LYS A 175 -7.73 18.56 6.84
CA LYS A 175 -7.42 18.48 5.41
C LYS A 175 -6.00 17.98 5.24
N ILE A 176 -5.79 17.19 4.21
CA ILE A 176 -4.48 16.78 3.73
C ILE A 176 -4.40 17.04 2.24
N SER A 177 -3.23 17.44 1.76
CA SER A 177 -2.96 17.54 0.32
C SER A 177 -2.39 16.22 -0.15
N LEU A 178 -3.00 15.63 -1.18
CA LEU A 178 -2.54 14.38 -1.76
C LEU A 178 -2.15 14.61 -3.21
N GLU A 179 -0.89 14.31 -3.54
CA GLU A 179 -0.47 14.29 -4.93
C GLU A 179 -1.14 13.12 -5.66
N MET A 180 -1.92 13.43 -6.68
CA MET A 180 -2.56 12.42 -7.51
C MET A 180 -1.82 12.28 -8.83
N THR A 181 -0.88 11.34 -8.89
CA THR A 181 -0.21 10.96 -10.13
C THR A 181 -1.22 10.45 -11.18
N ASN A 182 -1.05 10.90 -12.43
CA ASN A 182 -1.86 10.58 -13.61
C ASN A 182 -3.32 11.08 -13.62
N VAL A 183 -3.67 12.12 -12.86
CA VAL A 183 -5.01 12.71 -13.01
C VAL A 183 -5.23 13.18 -14.44
N GLU A 184 -4.29 13.91 -15.03
CA GLU A 184 -4.38 14.36 -16.41
C GLU A 184 -4.52 13.18 -17.39
N ARG A 185 -3.67 12.16 -17.29
CA ARG A 185 -3.78 10.97 -18.15
C ARG A 185 -5.12 10.25 -17.98
N ARG A 186 -5.66 10.16 -16.75
CA ARG A 186 -6.99 9.57 -16.52
C ARG A 186 -8.09 10.43 -17.10
N LEU A 187 -8.04 11.75 -16.94
CA LEU A 187 -9.00 12.68 -17.52
C LEU A 187 -8.95 12.63 -19.05
N LEU A 188 -7.76 12.59 -19.65
CA LEU A 188 -7.59 12.39 -21.10
C LEU A 188 -8.21 11.07 -21.58
N ASN A 189 -7.96 9.97 -20.86
CA ASN A 189 -8.55 8.68 -21.20
C ASN A 189 -10.06 8.66 -21.01
N MET A 190 -10.58 9.32 -19.97
CA MET A 190 -12.03 9.47 -19.75
C MET A 190 -12.64 10.28 -20.88
N ASN A 191 -12.07 11.44 -21.23
CA ASN A 191 -12.55 12.26 -22.33
C ASN A 191 -12.59 11.45 -23.63
N ARG A 192 -11.56 10.66 -23.94
CA ARG A 192 -11.58 9.76 -25.12
C ARG A 192 -12.76 8.77 -25.10
N LEU A 193 -13.18 8.25 -23.95
CA LEU A 193 -14.33 7.33 -23.87
C LEU A 193 -15.67 8.04 -24.11
N PHE A 194 -15.77 9.32 -23.79
CA PHE A 194 -17.02 10.08 -23.91
C PHE A 194 -17.15 10.91 -25.20
N TYR A 195 -16.04 11.21 -25.89
CA TYR A 195 -16.05 11.97 -27.16
C TYR A 195 -16.27 11.12 -28.44
N PHE A 196 -16.40 9.78 -28.34
CA PHE A 196 -16.83 8.93 -29.47
C PHE A 196 -18.36 8.68 -29.52
N LYS A 197 -19.15 9.52 -28.84
CA LYS A 197 -20.61 9.60 -29.00
C LYS A 197 -21.02 11.02 -29.37
N SER A 198 -20.77 11.40 -30.62
CA SER A 198 -21.43 12.55 -31.28
C SER A 198 -21.47 12.27 -32.77
#